data_AF-A0A6P1RA82-F1
#
_entry.id   AF-A0A6P1RA82-F1
#
_cell.length_a   1.000
_cell.length_b   1.000
_cell.length_c   1.000
_cell.angle_alpha   90.00
_cell.angle_beta   90.00
_cell.angle_gamma   90.00
#
_symmetry.space_group_name_H-M   'P 1'
#
loop_
_entity.id
_entity.type
_entity.pdbx_description
1 polymer ?
#
loop_
_entity_poly.entity_id
_entity_poly.type
_entity_poly.pdbx_seq_one_letter_code
_entity_poly.pdbx_strand_id
1 'polypeptide(L)'
;MPEQEVLDLATAVTLGPDDTPPPPRGDPASGRGLDPEPIATPSRADGVPHDVPPEIKEAMLAAAYGRQLVDRLAALQNEEVTKHTGISRDELGLRVWNAPMGEVANRLGIKKHVLKRVCTLFEVPMPPRGYFRTSFVERQIRWTRVIERDQRR
;
A
#
# COMPACT_ATOMS: atom_id res chain seq x y z
N MET A 1 10.16 -16.94 35.54
CA MET A 1 10.98 -17.95 34.85
C MET A 1 10.03 -18.70 33.91
N PRO A 2 10.50 -19.02 32.71
CA PRO A 2 10.00 -18.54 31.41
C PRO A 2 8.87 -19.48 30.90
N GLU A 3 8.33 -19.42 29.69
CA GLU A 3 8.89 -20.13 28.52
C GLU A 3 8.36 -19.48 27.23
N GLN A 4 9.32 -19.04 26.42
CA GLN A 4 9.16 -18.81 24.99
C GLN A 4 9.05 -20.16 24.26
N GLU A 5 8.58 -20.09 23.02
CA GLU A 5 8.84 -21.03 21.92
C GLU A 5 8.27 -22.46 22.03
N VAL A 6 7.27 -22.73 21.20
CA VAL A 6 7.22 -23.93 20.31
C VAL A 6 6.30 -23.57 19.13
N LEU A 7 6.86 -23.16 18.00
CA LEU A 7 7.32 -24.01 16.89
C LEU A 7 6.17 -24.47 15.97
N ASP A 8 6.25 -23.98 14.74
CA ASP A 8 5.58 -24.45 13.53
C ASP A 8 5.39 -25.98 13.47
N LEU A 9 4.22 -26.44 13.04
CA LEU A 9 4.12 -27.33 11.87
C LEU A 9 2.65 -27.64 11.53
N ALA A 10 2.18 -27.11 10.41
CA ALA A 10 1.06 -27.68 9.67
C ALA A 10 1.62 -28.78 8.74
N THR A 11 1.09 -30.00 8.87
CA THR A 11 1.31 -31.17 8.00
C THR A 11 0.10 -32.07 8.30
N ALA A 12 -0.68 -32.63 7.38
CA ALA A 12 -0.70 -32.73 5.94
C ALA A 12 -2.16 -32.98 5.52
N VAL A 13 -2.53 -32.54 4.31
CA VAL A 13 -3.73 -33.03 3.61
C VAL A 13 -3.27 -34.13 2.65
N THR A 14 -3.88 -35.31 2.80
CA THR A 14 -3.68 -36.50 1.96
C THR A 14 -4.23 -36.28 0.55
N LEU A 15 -3.40 -36.51 -0.47
CA LEU A 15 -3.79 -36.74 -1.85
C LEU A 15 -3.97 -38.25 -2.08
N GLY A 16 -5.09 -38.64 -2.71
CA GLY A 16 -5.15 -39.86 -3.53
C GLY A 16 -4.91 -39.48 -5.00
N PRO A 17 -4.22 -40.31 -5.80
CA PRO A 17 -3.95 -40.00 -7.21
C PRO A 17 -5.07 -40.57 -8.09
N ASP A 18 -5.53 -39.78 -9.06
CA ASP A 18 -6.16 -40.36 -10.25
C ASP A 18 -5.31 -39.95 -11.46
N ASP A 19 -4.84 -40.98 -12.15
CA ASP A 19 -3.80 -40.97 -13.16
C ASP A 19 -4.52 -41.01 -14.51
N THR A 20 -4.42 -39.93 -15.30
CA THR A 20 -4.89 -39.99 -16.70
C THR A 20 -3.98 -39.16 -17.60
N PRO A 21 -3.30 -39.77 -18.59
CA PRO A 21 -2.42 -39.07 -19.50
C PRO A 21 -3.20 -38.24 -20.54
N PRO A 22 -2.63 -37.13 -21.05
CA PRO A 22 -3.29 -36.27 -22.04
C PRO A 22 -3.30 -36.88 -23.45
N PRO A 23 -4.31 -36.60 -24.28
CA PRO A 23 -4.36 -37.08 -25.67
C PRO A 23 -3.38 -36.32 -26.59
N PRO A 24 -2.98 -36.94 -27.72
CA PRO A 24 -1.96 -36.41 -28.62
C PRO A 24 -2.44 -35.20 -29.45
N ARG A 25 -1.49 -34.31 -29.72
CA ARG A 25 -1.63 -33.13 -30.57
C ARG A 25 -1.83 -33.51 -32.04
N GLY A 26 -2.94 -33.06 -32.64
CA GLY A 26 -3.16 -33.06 -34.09
C GLY A 26 -2.89 -31.68 -34.69
N ASP A 27 -2.21 -31.67 -35.84
CA ASP A 27 -1.76 -30.49 -36.59
C ASP A 27 -2.91 -29.66 -37.23
N PRO A 28 -2.64 -28.39 -37.60
CA PRO A 28 -3.66 -27.40 -37.92
C PRO A 28 -4.02 -27.39 -39.40
N ALA A 29 -5.30 -27.60 -39.71
CA ALA A 29 -5.84 -27.38 -41.05
C ALA A 29 -7.18 -26.62 -40.98
N SER A 30 -7.08 -25.32 -41.24
CA SER A 30 -7.96 -24.51 -42.10
C SER A 30 -9.48 -24.73 -41.98
N GLY A 31 -10.19 -23.73 -41.45
CA GLY A 31 -11.63 -23.68 -41.62
C GLY A 31 -12.32 -22.52 -40.92
N ARG A 32 -12.64 -21.50 -41.71
CA ARG A 32 -13.77 -20.57 -41.55
C ARG A 32 -13.68 -19.53 -40.44
N GLY A 33 -13.67 -18.27 -40.89
CA GLY A 33 -14.02 -17.12 -40.07
C GLY A 33 -15.38 -17.34 -39.42
N LEU A 34 -15.37 -17.35 -38.10
CA LEU A 34 -16.50 -17.01 -37.27
C LEU A 34 -16.21 -15.60 -36.80
N ASP A 35 -17.12 -14.69 -37.11
CA ASP A 35 -17.16 -13.35 -36.56
C ASP A 35 -16.92 -13.43 -35.03
N PRO A 36 -16.16 -12.50 -34.41
CA PRO A 36 -16.15 -12.43 -32.97
C PRO A 36 -17.57 -12.03 -32.54
N GLU A 37 -18.38 -13.02 -32.19
CA GLU A 37 -19.55 -12.83 -31.34
C GLU A 37 -19.12 -11.83 -30.25
N PRO A 38 -19.79 -10.67 -30.12
CA PRO A 38 -19.45 -9.74 -29.06
C PRO A 38 -19.58 -10.55 -27.79
N ILE A 39 -18.48 -10.69 -27.03
CA ILE A 39 -18.49 -11.31 -25.72
C ILE A 39 -19.69 -10.67 -25.03
N ALA A 40 -20.75 -11.46 -24.85
CA ALA A 40 -21.89 -11.04 -24.10
C ALA A 40 -21.31 -10.75 -22.72
N THR A 41 -21.07 -9.47 -22.43
CA THR A 41 -21.10 -8.98 -21.06
C THR A 41 -22.33 -9.64 -20.47
N PRO A 42 -22.24 -10.46 -19.40
CA PRO A 42 -23.44 -10.95 -18.77
C PRO A 42 -24.25 -9.71 -18.44
N SER A 43 -25.29 -9.53 -19.26
CA SER A 43 -26.26 -8.46 -19.16
C SER A 43 -26.75 -8.54 -17.74
N ARG A 44 -26.51 -7.46 -17.00
CA ARG A 44 -26.81 -7.24 -15.60
C ARG A 44 -28.24 -7.72 -15.32
N ALA A 45 -28.37 -9.01 -15.01
CA ALA A 45 -29.63 -9.65 -14.79
C ALA A 45 -30.17 -9.14 -13.46
N ASP A 46 -31.29 -8.43 -13.57
CA ASP A 46 -32.40 -8.36 -12.64
C ASP A 46 -32.07 -8.03 -11.18
N GLY A 47 -32.44 -6.80 -10.81
CA GLY A 47 -32.38 -6.28 -9.46
C GLY A 47 -33.26 -7.07 -8.49
N VAL A 48 -32.66 -8.06 -7.85
CA VAL A 48 -33.01 -8.39 -6.46
C VAL A 48 -32.21 -7.43 -5.59
N PRO A 49 -32.83 -6.59 -4.74
CA PRO A 49 -32.11 -5.94 -3.66
C PRO A 49 -31.48 -7.05 -2.82
N HIS A 50 -30.20 -7.33 -3.03
CA HIS A 50 -29.45 -8.21 -2.15
C HIS A 50 -29.40 -7.46 -0.83
N ASP A 51 -30.26 -7.84 0.11
CA ASP A 51 -30.21 -7.29 1.46
C ASP A 51 -28.85 -7.70 2.02
N VAL A 52 -27.93 -6.73 2.06
CA VAL A 52 -26.56 -6.95 2.47
C VAL A 52 -26.62 -7.61 3.86
N PRO A 53 -26.02 -8.80 4.05
CA PRO A 53 -26.01 -9.49 5.33
C PRO A 53 -25.70 -8.52 6.46
N PRO A 54 -26.39 -8.63 7.62
CA PRO A 54 -26.26 -7.65 8.69
C PRO A 54 -24.82 -7.48 9.15
N GLU A 55 -24.00 -8.53 9.09
CA GLU A 55 -22.57 -8.50 9.39
C GLU A 55 -21.79 -7.60 8.43
N ILE A 56 -22.14 -7.61 7.14
CA ILE A 56 -21.48 -6.76 6.14
C ILE A 56 -21.89 -5.30 6.34
N LYS A 57 -23.16 -5.03 6.69
CA LYS A 57 -23.60 -3.66 7.03
C LYS A 57 -22.87 -3.14 8.26
N GLU A 58 -22.73 -3.96 9.29
CA GLU A 58 -21.98 -3.62 10.50
C GLU A 58 -20.50 -3.33 10.18
N ALA A 59 -19.85 -4.20 9.41
CA ALA A 59 -18.47 -4.00 8.97
C ALA A 59 -18.31 -2.69 8.17
N MET A 60 -19.27 -2.37 7.29
CA MET A 60 -19.27 -1.11 6.53
C MET A 60 -19.39 0.11 7.45
N LEU A 61 -20.30 0.08 8.42
CA LEU A 61 -20.46 1.16 9.39
C LEU A 61 -19.20 1.32 10.24
N ALA A 62 -18.63 0.23 10.76
CA ALA A 62 -17.39 0.25 11.51
C ALA A 62 -16.22 0.84 10.69
N ALA A 63 -16.09 0.46 9.42
CA ALA A 63 -15.09 1.03 8.52
C ALA A 63 -15.31 2.53 8.27
N ALA A 64 -16.55 2.99 8.12
CA ALA A 64 -16.88 4.40 7.95
C ALA A 64 -16.51 5.21 9.20
N TYR A 65 -16.85 4.72 10.40
CA TYR A 65 -16.41 5.34 11.65
C TYR A 65 -14.89 5.37 11.79
N GLY A 66 -14.21 4.29 11.42
CA GLY A 66 -12.75 4.23 11.39
C GLY A 66 -12.15 5.34 10.53
N ARG A 67 -12.69 5.57 9.33
CA ARG A 67 -12.25 6.68 8.44
C ARG A 67 -12.43 8.05 9.09
N GLN A 68 -13.59 8.31 9.68
CA GLN A 68 -13.87 9.59 10.35
C GLN A 68 -12.89 9.85 11.51
N LEU A 69 -12.53 8.83 12.28
CA LEU A 69 -11.53 8.95 13.34
C LEU A 69 -10.14 9.30 12.80
N VAL A 70 -9.71 8.64 11.72
CA VAL A 70 -8.43 8.91 11.06
C VAL A 70 -8.39 10.34 10.54
N ASP A 71 -9.45 10.80 9.87
CA ASP A 71 -9.53 12.16 9.33
C ASP A 71 -9.47 13.20 10.45
N ARG A 72 -10.18 12.96 11.55
CA ARG A 72 -10.15 13.82 12.73
C ARG A 72 -8.77 13.88 13.37
N LEU A 73 -8.08 12.75 13.47
CA LEU A 73 -6.70 12.69 13.97
C LEU A 73 -5.75 13.48 13.07
N ALA A 74 -5.87 13.33 11.75
CA ALA A 74 -5.04 14.07 10.79
C ALA A 74 -5.27 15.59 10.91
N ALA A 75 -6.51 16.03 11.11
CA ALA A 75 -6.83 17.44 11.33
C ALA A 75 -6.15 17.98 12.61
N LEU A 76 -6.25 17.26 13.72
CA LEU A 76 -5.60 17.66 14.99
C LEU A 76 -4.07 17.73 14.86
N GLN A 77 -3.47 16.76 14.17
CA GLN A 77 -2.03 16.80 13.90
C GLN A 77 -1.66 18.04 13.08
N ASN A 78 -2.44 18.39 12.06
CA ASN A 78 -2.20 19.56 11.23
C ASN A 78 -2.34 20.88 12.01
N GLU A 79 -3.33 20.98 12.90
CA GLU A 79 -3.52 22.12 13.79
C GLU A 79 -2.32 22.33 14.71
N GLU A 80 -1.85 21.26 15.36
CA GLU A 80 -0.69 21.36 16.26
C GLU A 80 0.62 21.65 15.51
N VAL A 81 0.83 21.09 14.31
CA VAL A 81 1.98 21.46 13.47
C VAL A 81 1.93 22.94 13.07
N THR A 82 0.74 23.42 12.68
CA THR A 82 0.54 24.82 12.29
C THR A 82 0.81 25.76 13.46
N LYS A 83 0.38 25.40 14.67
CA LYS A 83 0.65 26.14 15.90
C LYS A 83 2.15 26.25 16.23
N HIS A 84 2.93 25.19 15.96
CA HIS A 84 4.37 25.18 16.24
C HIS A 84 5.23 25.80 15.14
N THR A 85 4.82 25.71 13.88
CA THR A 85 5.65 26.06 12.72
C THR A 85 5.09 27.17 11.85
N GLY A 86 3.83 27.55 12.04
CA GLY A 86 3.13 28.54 11.22
C GLY A 86 2.68 28.03 9.84
N ILE A 87 2.89 26.75 9.52
CA ILE A 87 2.53 26.13 8.24
C ILE A 87 1.88 24.77 8.44
N SER A 88 1.13 24.30 7.44
CA SER A 88 0.47 22.99 7.48
C SER A 88 1.46 21.83 7.51
N ARG A 89 1.00 20.66 7.99
CA ARG A 89 1.78 19.42 8.06
C ARG A 89 2.33 18.99 6.70
N ASP A 90 1.50 19.11 5.66
CA ASP A 90 1.87 18.69 4.30
C ASP A 90 2.90 19.64 3.68
N GLU A 91 2.72 20.95 3.87
CA GLU A 91 3.68 21.97 3.44
C GLU A 91 5.03 21.82 4.16
N LEU A 92 4.99 21.51 5.46
CA LEU A 92 6.20 21.22 6.23
C LEU A 92 6.93 20.00 5.66
N GLY A 93 6.19 18.93 5.34
CA GLY A 93 6.72 17.76 4.65
C GLY A 93 7.41 18.14 3.34
N LEU A 94 6.71 18.85 2.46
CA LEU A 94 7.27 19.31 1.18
C LEU A 94 8.56 20.10 1.35
N ARG A 95 8.61 21.05 2.30
CA ARG A 95 9.83 21.82 2.55
C ARG A 95 11.00 20.96 3.03
N VAL A 96 10.72 20.00 3.91
CA VAL A 96 11.72 19.06 4.46
C VAL A 96 12.26 18.11 3.38
N TRP A 97 11.49 17.80 2.34
CA TRP A 97 11.94 17.00 1.19
C TRP A 97 12.71 17.83 0.14
N ASN A 98 12.43 19.13 0.04
CA ASN A 98 13.09 20.02 -0.92
C ASN A 98 14.41 20.62 -0.41
N ALA A 99 14.57 20.82 0.90
CA ALA A 99 15.74 21.46 1.47
C ALA A 99 16.21 20.78 2.78
N PRO A 100 17.50 20.87 3.13
CA PRO A 100 18.00 20.31 4.38
C PRO A 100 17.33 20.99 5.59
N MET A 101 17.00 20.22 6.62
CA MET A 101 16.27 20.71 7.81
C MET A 101 16.89 21.94 8.48
N GLY A 102 18.21 22.14 8.39
CA GLY A 102 18.85 23.34 8.94
C GLY A 102 18.37 24.61 8.23
N GLU A 103 18.24 24.56 6.91
CA GLU A 103 17.75 25.67 6.09
C GLU A 103 16.25 25.90 6.30
N VAL A 104 15.46 24.81 6.33
CA VAL A 104 14.02 24.90 6.61
C VAL A 104 13.77 25.50 7.99
N ALA A 105 14.51 25.07 9.01
CA ALA A 105 14.39 25.60 10.37
C ALA A 105 14.76 27.09 10.43
N ASN A 106 15.82 27.51 9.74
CA ASN A 106 16.21 28.92 9.66
C ASN A 106 15.12 29.78 8.99
N ARG A 107 14.50 29.30 7.90
CA ARG A 107 13.39 29.99 7.22
C ARG A 107 12.15 30.14 8.10
N LEU A 108 11.89 29.16 8.96
CA LEU A 108 10.77 29.17 9.90
C LEU A 108 11.10 29.88 11.23
N GLY A 109 12.35 30.34 11.43
CA GLY A 109 12.78 30.96 12.68
C GLY A 109 12.84 30.02 13.89
N ILE A 110 12.84 28.70 13.66
CA ILE A 110 12.87 27.67 14.72
C ILE A 110 14.22 26.98 14.78
N LYS A 111 14.60 26.45 15.94
CA LYS A 111 15.84 25.67 16.08
C LYS A 111 15.70 24.31 15.41
N LYS A 112 16.74 23.84 14.72
CA LYS A 112 16.75 22.54 14.00
C LYS A 112 16.30 21.34 14.87
N HIS A 113 16.69 21.28 16.14
CA HIS A 113 16.28 20.18 17.03
C HIS A 113 14.79 20.24 17.40
N VAL A 114 14.21 21.45 17.49
CA VAL A 114 12.77 21.64 17.70
C VAL A 114 12.02 21.16 16.46
N LEU A 115 12.45 21.58 15.26
CA LEU A 115 11.88 21.09 14.00
C LEU A 115 11.91 19.55 13.92
N LYS A 116 13.04 18.93 14.28
CA LYS A 116 13.15 17.48 14.33
C LYS A 116 12.17 16.83 15.31
N ARG A 117 11.98 17.44 16.48
CA ARG A 117 11.03 16.95 17.48
C ARG A 117 9.61 17.02 16.94
N VAL A 118 9.21 18.14 16.33
CA VAL A 118 7.91 18.32 15.68
C VAL A 118 7.69 17.25 14.61
N CYS A 119 8.64 17.07 13.68
CA CYS A 119 8.51 16.04 12.63
C CYS A 119 8.39 14.62 13.19
N THR A 120 9.05 14.33 14.32
CA THR A 120 8.97 13.01 14.96
C THR A 120 7.63 12.80 15.69
N LEU A 121 7.12 13.83 16.37
CA LEU A 121 5.87 13.73 17.15
C LEU A 121 4.62 13.68 16.28
N PHE A 122 4.61 14.41 15.16
CA PHE A 122 3.46 14.49 14.26
C PHE A 122 3.62 13.64 12.99
N GLU A 123 4.54 12.67 13.04
CA GLU A 123 4.76 11.67 11.97
C GLU A 123 4.87 12.31 10.58
N VAL A 124 5.62 13.42 10.49
CA VAL A 124 5.91 14.07 9.22
C VAL A 124 7.00 13.26 8.52
N PRO A 125 6.79 12.83 7.27
CA PRO A 125 7.78 12.03 6.56
C PRO A 125 9.07 12.82 6.39
N MET A 126 10.17 12.29 6.93
CA MET A 126 11.50 12.89 6.85
C MET A 126 12.38 12.11 5.87
N PRO A 127 13.23 12.79 5.08
CA PRO A 127 14.17 12.12 4.20
C PRO A 127 15.20 11.33 5.03
N PRO A 128 15.65 10.16 4.53
CA PRO A 128 16.63 9.33 5.21
C PRO A 128 17.97 10.08 5.37
N ARG A 129 18.79 9.62 6.32
CA ARG A 129 20.13 10.18 6.53
C ARG A 129 20.94 10.07 5.24
N GLY A 130 21.57 11.17 4.84
CA GLY A 130 22.38 11.22 3.63
C GLY A 130 21.60 11.53 2.34
N TYR A 131 20.27 11.65 2.38
CA TYR A 131 19.45 12.03 1.21
C TYR A 131 20.01 13.26 0.47
N PHE A 132 20.35 14.31 1.21
CA PHE A 132 20.92 15.55 0.65
C PHE A 132 22.45 15.51 0.40
N ARG A 133 23.14 14.41 0.69
CA ARG A 133 24.58 14.26 0.43
C ARG A 133 24.89 13.68 -0.94
N THR A 134 23.94 12.95 -1.53
CA THR A 134 24.08 12.35 -2.86
C THR A 134 23.54 13.32 -3.91
N SER A 135 24.34 13.61 -4.94
CA SER A 135 23.88 14.35 -6.11
C SER A 135 22.67 13.64 -6.73
N PHE A 136 21.60 14.37 -7.04
CA PHE A 136 20.45 13.81 -7.75
C PHE A 136 20.85 13.19 -9.10
N VAL A 137 21.95 13.65 -9.70
CA VAL A 137 22.52 13.13 -10.95
C VAL A 137 23.02 11.69 -10.79
N GLU A 138 23.46 11.30 -9.60
CA GLU A 138 24.04 9.98 -9.32
C GLU A 138 23.00 8.96 -8.83
N ARG A 139 21.74 9.37 -8.67
CA ARG A 139 20.65 8.47 -8.27
C ARG A 139 20.20 7.64 -9.46
N GLN A 140 20.80 6.46 -9.67
CA GLN A 140 20.23 5.48 -10.59
C GLN A 140 18.87 5.00 -10.05
N ILE A 141 17.79 5.38 -10.73
CA ILE A 141 16.46 4.79 -10.50
C ILE A 141 16.53 3.35 -11.00
N ARG A 142 16.90 2.42 -10.10
CA ARG A 142 16.78 0.99 -10.36
C ARG A 142 15.32 0.62 -10.22
N TRP A 143 14.61 0.56 -11.33
CA TRP A 143 13.34 -0.18 -11.43
C TRP A 143 13.66 -1.66 -11.25
N THR A 144 13.81 -2.11 -10.01
CA THR A 144 13.95 -3.54 -9.74
C THR A 144 12.59 -4.17 -10.00
N ARG A 145 12.48 -4.80 -11.18
CA ARG A 145 11.45 -5.78 -11.51
C ARG A 145 11.30 -6.71 -10.30
N VAL A 146 10.13 -6.75 -9.69
CA VAL A 146 9.78 -7.75 -8.68
C VAL A 146 9.95 -9.10 -9.37
N ILE A 147 11.01 -9.83 -9.03
CA ILE A 147 11.22 -11.19 -9.53
C ILE A 147 10.35 -12.08 -8.66
N GLU A 148 9.22 -12.51 -9.20
CA GLU A 148 8.38 -13.57 -8.64
C GLU A 148 9.23 -14.84 -8.62
N ARG A 149 9.66 -15.25 -7.42
CA ARG A 149 10.53 -16.42 -7.25
C ARG A 149 9.68 -17.69 -7.35
N ASP A 150 9.77 -18.30 -8.53
CA ASP A 150 9.61 -19.73 -8.79
C ASP A 150 10.30 -20.56 -7.69
N GLN A 151 9.52 -21.29 -6.88
CA GLN A 151 10.02 -22.28 -5.92
C GLN A 151 9.86 -23.68 -6.51
N ARG A 152 10.85 -24.04 -7.32
CA ARG A 152 11.14 -25.39 -7.78
C ARG A 152 12.21 -26.00 -6.87
N ARG A 153 11.85 -26.91 -5.96
CA ARG A 153 12.76 -27.94 -5.45
C ARG A 153 12.01 -29.11 -4.84
#